data_AF-A0A0W1RCG4-F1
#
_entry.id   AF-A0A0W1RCG4-F1
#
_cell.length_a   1.000
_cell.length_b   1.000
_cell.length_c   1.000
_cell.angle_alpha   90.00
_cell.angle_beta   90.00
_cell.angle_gamma   90.00
#
_symmetry.space_group_name_H-M   'P 1'
#
loop_
_entity.id
_entity.type
_entity.pdbx_description
1 polymer ?
#
loop_
_entity_poly.entity_id
_entity_poly.type
_entity_poly.pdbx_seq_one_letter_code
_entity_poly.pdbx_strand_id
1 'polypeptide(L)'
;MSTSNSESEFQQQLERVYQQHRNKSLESDLDELAEKMEETMLQRELAEQLLRTELEIDSEAKQNVQKAINLVEKDEYEALRELLPEVRTTVERQATQTENTIHSLRLDKLDTVRAMVRLNERVERASGPQLRALEKLLDDWNWGSHVYSDGHDSFVERREAARQFGSDMSAFFESTQEKLFEPYGGQLRPLIEQLLDDDPLMLAKLEEDELEALAESDLAEYLELSFA
;
A
#
# COMPACT_ATOMS: atom_id res chain seq x y z
N MET A 1 8.30 41.44 -54.18
CA MET A 1 8.01 39.99 -53.99
C MET A 1 8.77 39.38 -52.82
N SER A 2 9.48 40.14 -51.98
CA SER A 2 10.31 39.59 -50.89
C SER A 2 9.63 39.51 -49.52
N THR A 3 8.45 40.13 -49.36
CA THR A 3 7.72 40.20 -48.08
C THR A 3 6.87 38.96 -47.78
N SER A 4 6.34 38.26 -48.80
CA SER A 4 5.55 37.03 -48.57
C SER A 4 6.40 35.84 -48.14
N ASN A 5 7.68 35.82 -48.51
CA ASN A 5 8.60 34.73 -48.18
C ASN A 5 9.05 34.80 -46.71
N SER A 6 9.32 36.01 -46.21
CA SER A 6 9.68 36.22 -44.79
C SER A 6 8.52 35.96 -43.83
N GLU A 7 7.29 36.23 -44.26
CA GLU A 7 6.08 36.00 -43.46
C GLU A 7 5.77 34.50 -43.35
N SER A 8 5.94 33.75 -44.46
CA SER A 8 5.87 32.28 -44.48
C SER A 8 6.97 31.62 -43.65
N GLU A 9 8.21 32.13 -43.70
CA GLU A 9 9.31 31.60 -42.89
C GLU A 9 9.10 31.83 -41.39
N PHE A 10 8.57 32.99 -41.00
CA PHE A 10 8.21 33.29 -39.61
C PHE A 10 7.07 32.41 -39.10
N GLN A 11 6.02 32.20 -39.91
CA GLN A 11 4.92 31.29 -39.58
C GLN A 11 5.41 29.85 -39.37
N GLN A 12 6.29 29.34 -40.25
CA GLN A 12 6.88 28.02 -40.11
C GLN A 12 7.79 27.90 -38.87
N GLN A 13 8.52 28.95 -38.50
CA GLN A 13 9.31 28.96 -37.28
C GLN A 13 8.43 28.97 -36.03
N LEU A 14 7.36 29.77 -36.03
CA LEU A 14 6.40 29.84 -34.94
C LEU A 14 5.69 28.48 -34.75
N GLU A 15 5.27 27.85 -35.84
CA GLU A 15 4.66 26.52 -35.83
C GLU A 15 5.61 25.46 -35.26
N ARG A 16 6.90 25.48 -35.63
CA ARG A 16 7.91 24.60 -35.03
C ARG A 16 8.08 24.83 -33.53
N VAL A 17 8.13 26.08 -33.08
CA VAL A 17 8.23 26.40 -31.64
C VAL A 17 6.99 25.89 -30.89
N TYR A 18 5.80 26.07 -31.45
CA TYR A 18 4.57 25.53 -30.87
C TYR A 18 4.58 24.00 -30.80
N GLN A 19 4.99 23.32 -31.87
CA GLN A 19 5.10 21.85 -31.88
C GLN A 19 6.13 21.35 -30.85
N GLN A 20 7.29 22.00 -30.73
CA GLN A 20 8.29 21.65 -29.72
C GLN A 20 7.76 21.83 -28.29
N HIS A 21 7.12 22.96 -28.00
CA HIS A 21 6.52 23.20 -26.69
C HIS A 21 5.42 22.17 -26.38
N ARG A 22 4.57 21.89 -27.36
CA ARG A 22 3.53 20.86 -27.25
C ARG A 22 4.15 19.51 -26.90
N ASN A 23 5.19 19.08 -27.60
CA ASN A 23 5.81 17.77 -27.36
C ASN A 23 6.41 17.67 -25.95
N LYS A 24 7.08 18.73 -25.48
CA LYS A 24 7.58 18.77 -24.09
C LYS A 24 6.48 18.69 -23.04
N SER A 25 5.36 19.36 -23.26
CA SER A 25 4.21 19.28 -22.35
C SER A 25 3.67 17.85 -22.28
N LEU A 26 3.56 17.18 -23.44
CA LEU A 26 3.08 15.81 -23.52
C LEU A 26 4.02 14.82 -22.82
N GLU A 27 5.33 14.99 -23.01
CA GLU A 27 6.35 14.21 -22.31
C GLU A 27 6.21 14.37 -20.78
N SER A 28 6.11 15.60 -20.30
CA SER A 28 5.89 15.88 -18.88
C SER A 28 4.60 15.25 -18.33
N ASP A 29 3.50 15.31 -19.09
CA ASP A 29 2.23 14.70 -18.67
C ASP A 29 2.32 13.16 -18.60
N LEU A 30 3.06 12.55 -19.52
CA LEU A 30 3.30 11.11 -19.54
C LEU A 30 4.20 10.66 -18.40
N ASP A 31 5.23 11.45 -18.07
CA ASP A 31 6.14 11.18 -16.95
C ASP A 31 5.38 11.21 -15.61
N GLU A 32 4.57 12.26 -15.37
CA GLU A 32 3.72 12.33 -14.16
C GLU A 32 2.77 11.13 -14.05
N LEU A 33 2.16 10.72 -15.17
CA LEU A 33 1.26 9.59 -15.21
C LEU A 33 2.00 8.29 -14.91
N ALA A 34 3.19 8.11 -15.49
CA ALA A 34 4.04 6.95 -15.26
C ALA A 34 4.49 6.86 -13.81
N GLU A 35 4.92 7.97 -13.21
CA GLU A 35 5.27 8.06 -11.78
C GLU A 35 4.09 7.66 -10.89
N LYS A 36 2.88 8.16 -11.19
CA LYS A 36 1.68 7.82 -10.42
C LYS A 36 1.32 6.34 -10.54
N MET A 37 1.39 5.79 -11.75
CA MET A 37 1.16 4.36 -11.99
C MET A 37 2.20 3.49 -11.27
N GLU A 38 3.47 3.88 -11.34
CA GLU A 38 4.56 3.20 -10.65
C GLU A 38 4.32 3.18 -9.14
N GLU A 39 4.09 4.34 -8.51
CA GLU A 39 3.82 4.45 -7.08
C GLU A 39 2.63 3.57 -6.68
N THR A 40 1.54 3.63 -7.45
CA THR A 40 0.33 2.82 -7.20
C THR A 40 0.62 1.32 -7.27
N MET A 41 1.42 0.88 -8.25
CA MET A 41 1.78 -0.52 -8.43
C MET A 41 2.73 -1.01 -7.33
N LEU A 42 3.70 -0.19 -6.91
CA LEU A 42 4.64 -0.54 -5.84
C LEU A 42 3.93 -0.64 -4.49
N GLN A 43 3.09 0.34 -4.17
CA GLN A 43 2.30 0.33 -2.94
C GLN A 43 1.38 -0.88 -2.88
N ARG A 44 0.75 -1.22 -4.02
CA ARG A 44 -0.07 -2.42 -4.16
C ARG A 44 0.72 -3.69 -3.89
N GLU A 45 1.87 -3.88 -4.54
CA GLU A 45 2.68 -5.10 -4.38
C GLU A 45 3.14 -5.29 -2.93
N LEU A 46 3.54 -4.21 -2.27
CA LEU A 46 3.86 -4.24 -0.84
C LEU A 46 2.64 -4.65 0.00
N ALA A 47 1.49 -4.01 -0.23
CA ALA A 47 0.28 -4.28 0.53
C ALA A 47 -0.24 -5.71 0.32
N GLU A 48 -0.16 -6.24 -0.90
CA GLU A 48 -0.55 -7.63 -1.19
C GLU A 48 0.28 -8.62 -0.38
N GLN A 49 1.59 -8.38 -0.20
CA GLN A 49 2.44 -9.23 0.64
C GLN A 49 2.17 -9.05 2.14
N LEU A 50 2.10 -7.79 2.62
CA LEU A 50 1.96 -7.48 4.05
C LEU A 50 0.57 -7.80 4.62
N LEU A 51 -0.47 -7.54 3.81
CA LEU A 51 -1.88 -7.62 4.22
C LEU A 51 -2.56 -8.89 3.67
N ARG A 52 -1.83 -9.71 2.90
CA ARG A 52 -2.30 -11.01 2.36
C ARG A 52 -3.63 -10.91 1.61
N THR A 53 -3.82 -9.80 0.90
CA THR A 53 -5.06 -9.49 0.17
C THR A 53 -4.69 -9.10 -1.25
N GLU A 54 -5.30 -9.74 -2.25
CA GLU A 54 -5.10 -9.38 -3.66
C GLU A 54 -5.86 -8.08 -3.97
N LEU A 55 -5.18 -7.13 -4.60
CA LEU A 55 -5.77 -5.86 -5.01
C LEU A 55 -5.95 -5.89 -6.53
N GLU A 56 -7.14 -5.59 -7.01
CA GLU A 56 -7.40 -5.57 -8.44
C GLU A 56 -7.16 -4.19 -9.04
N ILE A 57 -6.65 -4.20 -10.28
CA ILE A 57 -6.58 -3.01 -11.12
C ILE A 57 -7.74 -3.04 -12.11
N ASP A 58 -8.51 -1.96 -12.11
CA ASP A 58 -9.67 -1.71 -12.97
C ASP A 58 -9.34 -1.96 -14.45
N SER A 59 -10.21 -2.73 -15.09
CA SER A 59 -10.05 -3.11 -16.49
C SER A 59 -10.08 -1.93 -17.46
N GLU A 60 -10.83 -0.87 -17.14
CA GLU A 60 -10.90 0.38 -17.89
C GLU A 60 -9.56 1.12 -17.83
N ALA A 61 -8.97 1.23 -16.63
CA ALA A 61 -7.65 1.83 -16.46
C ALA A 61 -6.59 1.08 -17.27
N LYS A 62 -6.58 -0.26 -17.23
CA LYS A 62 -5.69 -1.09 -18.07
C LYS A 62 -5.88 -0.82 -19.57
N GLN A 63 -7.12 -0.79 -20.02
CA GLN A 63 -7.43 -0.56 -21.43
C GLN A 63 -7.00 0.82 -21.89
N ASN A 64 -7.23 1.86 -21.08
CA ASN A 64 -6.89 3.23 -21.43
C ASN A 64 -5.38 3.46 -21.47
N VAL A 65 -4.63 2.90 -20.50
CA VAL A 65 -3.16 2.87 -20.55
C VAL A 65 -2.67 2.13 -21.80
N GLN A 66 -3.23 0.97 -22.13
CA GLN A 66 -2.82 0.23 -23.32
C GLN A 66 -3.10 0.99 -24.62
N LYS A 67 -4.23 1.71 -24.71
CA LYS A 67 -4.52 2.59 -25.85
C LYS A 67 -3.47 3.70 -25.94
N ALA A 68 -3.10 4.33 -24.82
CA ALA A 68 -2.08 5.36 -24.79
C ALA A 68 -0.71 4.84 -25.26
N ILE A 69 -0.28 3.67 -24.78
CA ILE A 69 0.96 3.00 -25.23
C ILE A 69 0.93 2.77 -26.74
N ASN A 70 -0.17 2.23 -27.28
CA ASN A 70 -0.30 1.96 -28.71
C ASN A 70 -0.22 3.25 -29.57
N LEU A 71 -0.65 4.40 -29.03
CA LEU A 71 -0.55 5.69 -29.73
C LEU A 71 0.88 6.24 -29.69
N VAL A 72 1.60 6.06 -28.58
CA VAL A 72 3.04 6.37 -28.48
C VAL A 72 3.83 5.55 -29.50
N GLU A 73 3.59 4.24 -29.57
CA GLU A 73 4.31 3.33 -30.50
C GLU A 73 4.09 3.66 -31.98
N LYS A 74 2.98 4.32 -32.32
CA LYS A 74 2.63 4.72 -33.69
C LYS A 74 2.96 6.18 -34.02
N ASP A 75 3.61 6.89 -33.10
CA ASP A 75 3.87 8.33 -33.22
C ASP A 75 2.59 9.19 -33.41
N GLU A 76 1.44 8.72 -32.92
CA GLU A 76 0.13 9.39 -33.04
C GLU A 76 -0.09 10.43 -31.92
N TYR A 77 0.83 11.40 -31.80
CA TYR A 77 0.88 12.33 -30.66
C TYR A 77 -0.36 13.23 -30.49
N GLU A 78 -1.05 13.61 -31.55
CA GLU A 78 -2.28 14.43 -31.43
C GLU A 78 -3.45 13.59 -30.88
N ALA A 79 -3.61 12.35 -31.33
CA ALA A 79 -4.60 11.43 -30.76
C ALA A 79 -4.28 11.10 -29.30
N LEU A 80 -2.99 10.96 -28.97
CA LEU A 80 -2.55 10.75 -27.59
C LEU A 80 -2.94 11.92 -26.69
N ARG A 81 -2.77 13.17 -27.14
CA ARG A 81 -3.19 14.36 -26.38
C ARG A 81 -4.68 14.39 -26.10
N GLU A 82 -5.50 13.98 -27.06
CA GLU A 82 -6.96 13.93 -26.89
C GLU A 82 -7.36 12.85 -25.88
N LEU A 83 -6.65 11.71 -25.88
CA LEU A 83 -6.92 10.59 -24.96
C LEU A 83 -6.38 10.82 -23.54
N LEU A 84 -5.28 11.56 -23.39
CA LEU A 84 -4.52 11.66 -22.14
C LEU A 84 -5.34 12.12 -20.91
N PRO A 85 -6.28 13.08 -21.01
CA PRO A 85 -7.12 13.46 -19.88
C PRO A 85 -7.99 12.30 -19.36
N GLU A 86 -8.48 11.44 -20.25
CA GLU A 86 -9.27 10.27 -19.88
C GLU A 86 -8.38 9.24 -19.17
N VAL A 87 -7.18 8.98 -19.71
CA VAL A 87 -6.20 8.07 -19.10
C VAL A 87 -5.84 8.56 -17.69
N ARG A 88 -5.51 9.84 -17.55
CA ARG A 88 -5.21 10.49 -16.26
C ARG A 88 -6.35 10.28 -15.26
N THR A 89 -7.58 10.56 -15.66
CA THR A 89 -8.77 10.37 -14.82
C THR A 89 -8.91 8.91 -14.35
N THR A 90 -8.72 7.94 -15.25
CA THR A 90 -8.84 6.51 -14.88
C THR A 90 -7.70 6.03 -13.97
N VAL A 91 -6.47 6.51 -14.19
CA VAL A 91 -5.31 6.19 -13.34
C VAL A 91 -5.46 6.84 -11.96
N GLU A 92 -5.88 8.10 -11.87
CA GLU A 92 -6.14 8.78 -10.61
C GLU A 92 -7.22 8.07 -9.80
N ARG A 93 -8.34 7.70 -10.44
CA ARG A 93 -9.40 6.92 -9.81
C ARG A 93 -8.87 5.59 -9.27
N GLN A 94 -8.09 4.86 -10.06
CA GLN A 94 -7.48 3.61 -9.63
C GLN A 94 -6.54 3.83 -8.44
N ALA A 95 -5.70 4.86 -8.48
CA ALA A 95 -4.77 5.17 -7.40
C ALA A 95 -5.51 5.46 -6.09
N THR A 96 -6.55 6.29 -6.13
CA THR A 96 -7.40 6.58 -4.97
C THR A 96 -8.10 5.33 -4.44
N GLN A 97 -8.61 4.47 -5.32
CA GLN A 97 -9.26 3.23 -4.91
C GLN A 97 -8.28 2.26 -4.23
N THR A 98 -7.09 2.08 -4.82
CA THR A 98 -6.00 1.29 -4.23
C THR A 98 -5.62 1.85 -2.86
N GLU A 99 -5.40 3.16 -2.76
CA GLU A 99 -5.01 3.83 -1.51
C GLU A 99 -6.07 3.65 -0.41
N ASN A 100 -7.35 3.87 -0.73
CA ASN A 100 -8.45 3.69 0.23
C ASN A 100 -8.55 2.24 0.72
N THR A 101 -8.39 1.27 -0.18
CA THR A 101 -8.45 -0.15 0.18
C THR A 101 -7.29 -0.52 1.09
N ILE A 102 -6.07 -0.10 0.73
CA ILE A 102 -4.88 -0.30 1.54
C ILE A 102 -5.03 0.38 2.90
N HIS A 103 -5.54 1.60 2.95
CA HIS A 103 -5.76 2.33 4.19
C HIS A 103 -6.68 1.55 5.14
N SER A 104 -7.82 1.06 4.64
CA SER A 104 -8.74 0.26 5.46
C SER A 104 -8.07 -1.00 6.01
N LEU A 105 -7.46 -1.81 5.15
CA LEU A 105 -6.79 -3.05 5.55
C LEU A 105 -5.62 -2.80 6.52
N ARG A 106 -4.93 -1.68 6.34
CA ARG A 106 -3.82 -1.25 7.18
C ARG A 106 -4.30 -0.84 8.57
N LEU A 107 -5.45 -0.18 8.69
CA LEU A 107 -6.03 0.17 10.00
C LEU A 107 -6.39 -1.09 10.78
N ASP A 108 -7.04 -2.07 10.15
CA ASP A 108 -7.36 -3.35 10.80
C ASP A 108 -6.07 -4.03 11.31
N LYS A 109 -5.04 -4.10 10.47
CA LYS A 109 -3.73 -4.68 10.84
C LYS A 109 -3.02 -3.87 11.94
N LEU A 110 -3.15 -2.53 11.91
CA LEU A 110 -2.57 -1.62 12.91
C LEU A 110 -3.20 -1.85 14.28
N ASP A 111 -4.52 -2.04 14.34
CA ASP A 111 -5.23 -2.30 15.59
C ASP A 111 -4.79 -3.64 16.20
N THR A 112 -4.63 -4.67 15.37
CA THR A 112 -4.01 -5.94 15.79
C THR A 112 -2.59 -5.73 16.35
N VAL A 113 -1.74 -4.98 15.66
CA VAL A 113 -0.36 -4.73 16.12
C VAL A 113 -0.33 -3.91 17.41
N ARG A 114 -1.24 -2.94 17.58
CA ARG A 114 -1.41 -2.19 18.83
C ARG A 114 -1.81 -3.10 19.98
N ALA A 115 -2.75 -4.03 19.75
CA ALA A 115 -3.10 -5.03 20.75
C ALA A 115 -1.89 -5.92 21.11
N MET A 116 -1.09 -6.34 20.12
CA MET A 116 0.16 -7.07 20.36
C MET A 116 1.19 -6.26 21.15
N VAL A 117 1.33 -4.96 20.89
CA VAL A 117 2.19 -4.05 21.68
C VAL A 117 1.73 -4.03 23.14
N ARG A 118 0.45 -3.75 23.39
CA ARG A 118 -0.13 -3.71 24.75
C ARG A 118 0.05 -5.03 25.50
N LEU A 119 -0.16 -6.16 24.82
CA LEU A 119 0.07 -7.47 25.40
C LEU A 119 1.55 -7.67 25.74
N ASN A 120 2.43 -7.34 24.80
CA ASN A 120 3.87 -7.55 24.96
C ASN A 120 4.51 -6.66 26.04
N GLU A 121 3.94 -5.48 26.32
CA GLU A 121 4.35 -4.64 27.46
C GLU A 121 4.15 -5.33 28.82
N ARG A 122 3.32 -6.38 28.87
CA ARG A 122 2.99 -7.12 30.08
C ARG A 122 3.72 -8.46 30.15
N VAL A 123 3.77 -9.19 29.04
CA VAL A 123 4.36 -10.54 29.00
C VAL A 123 5.83 -10.56 28.58
N GLU A 124 6.32 -9.50 27.94
CA GLU A 124 7.72 -9.31 27.50
C GLU A 124 8.32 -10.48 26.68
N ARG A 125 7.51 -11.17 25.89
CA ARG A 125 7.92 -12.38 25.13
C ARG A 125 8.46 -12.10 23.74
N ALA A 126 8.08 -10.96 23.17
CA ALA A 126 8.51 -10.50 21.87
C ALA A 126 9.33 -9.21 21.97
N SER A 127 9.99 -8.87 20.87
CA SER A 127 10.75 -7.62 20.78
C SER A 127 9.82 -6.41 20.70
N GLY A 128 9.63 -5.73 21.83
CA GLY A 128 8.87 -4.47 21.90
C GLY A 128 9.35 -3.39 20.93
N PRO A 129 10.67 -3.17 20.74
CA PRO A 129 11.17 -2.24 19.72
C PRO A 129 10.73 -2.58 18.30
N GLN A 130 10.73 -3.87 17.94
CA GLN A 130 10.35 -4.28 16.58
C GLN A 130 8.83 -4.18 16.38
N LEU A 131 8.02 -4.50 17.40
CA LEU A 131 6.56 -4.28 17.37
C LEU A 131 6.21 -2.81 17.17
N ARG A 132 6.86 -1.90 17.89
CA ARG A 132 6.66 -0.45 17.73
C ARG A 132 7.12 0.06 16.36
N ALA A 133 8.14 -0.56 15.76
CA ALA A 133 8.54 -0.23 14.40
C ALA A 133 7.47 -0.65 13.38
N LEU A 134 6.88 -1.84 13.55
CA LEU A 134 5.77 -2.31 12.72
C LEU A 134 4.51 -1.45 12.91
N GLU A 135 4.18 -1.09 14.14
CA GLU A 135 3.08 -0.16 14.47
C GLU A 135 3.29 1.17 13.74
N LYS A 136 4.47 1.77 13.86
CA LYS A 136 4.80 3.03 13.20
C LYS A 136 4.73 2.93 11.68
N LEU A 137 5.20 1.81 11.10
CA LEU A 137 5.10 1.59 9.66
C LEU A 137 3.65 1.51 9.19
N LEU A 138 2.77 0.82 9.94
CA LEU A 138 1.35 0.73 9.62
C LEU A 138 0.61 2.06 9.87
N ASP A 139 1.08 2.90 10.78
CA ASP A 139 0.50 4.22 11.04
C ASP A 139 0.92 5.26 9.99
N ASP A 140 2.24 5.45 9.83
CA ASP A 140 2.85 6.46 8.95
C ASP A 140 2.87 6.02 7.47
N TRP A 141 2.89 4.71 7.20
CA TRP A 141 2.96 4.11 5.86
C TRP A 141 4.11 4.65 5.00
N ASN A 142 5.26 4.84 5.62
CA ASN A 142 6.48 5.42 5.02
C ASN A 142 7.35 4.40 4.28
N TRP A 143 6.74 3.55 3.46
CA TRP A 143 7.46 2.49 2.73
C TRP A 143 8.40 3.01 1.64
N GLY A 144 8.16 4.22 1.10
CA GLY A 144 8.88 4.76 -0.06
C GLY A 144 10.39 4.78 0.12
N SER A 145 10.90 5.09 1.32
CA SER A 145 12.35 5.11 1.59
C SER A 145 13.02 3.73 1.53
N HIS A 146 12.24 2.66 1.66
CA HIS A 146 12.72 1.28 1.57
C HIS A 146 12.72 0.74 0.12
N VAL A 147 11.95 1.38 -0.77
CA VAL A 147 11.77 0.96 -2.16
C VAL A 147 12.56 1.85 -3.12
N TYR A 148 12.55 3.17 -2.91
CA TYR A 148 13.29 4.16 -3.70
C TYR A 148 14.71 4.40 -3.16
N SER A 149 15.50 3.34 -3.01
CA SER A 149 16.90 3.45 -2.60
C SER A 149 17.85 3.62 -3.79
N ASP A 150 19.03 4.22 -3.58
CA ASP A 150 20.10 4.49 -4.57
C ASP A 150 20.67 3.26 -5.33
N GLY A 151 20.06 2.09 -5.19
CA GLY A 151 20.40 0.86 -5.91
C GLY A 151 19.25 0.25 -6.74
N HIS A 152 18.08 0.90 -6.82
CA HIS A 152 16.94 0.44 -7.62
C HIS A 152 16.64 1.44 -8.75
N ASP A 153 17.34 1.26 -9.87
CA ASP A 153 17.25 2.16 -11.01
C ASP A 153 16.06 1.84 -11.92
N SER A 154 15.53 0.62 -11.83
CA SER A 154 14.42 0.15 -12.65
C SER A 154 13.14 -0.13 -11.85
N PHE A 155 11.99 0.00 -12.51
CA PHE A 155 10.70 -0.40 -11.94
C PHE A 155 10.68 -1.86 -11.48
N VAL A 156 11.36 -2.76 -12.21
CA VAL A 156 11.40 -4.19 -11.88
C VAL A 156 12.11 -4.42 -10.54
N GLU A 157 13.23 -3.76 -10.31
CA GLU A 157 13.97 -3.82 -9.04
C GLU A 157 13.17 -3.22 -7.89
N ARG A 158 12.55 -2.05 -8.11
CA ARG A 158 11.68 -1.41 -7.11
C ARG A 158 10.49 -2.30 -6.73
N ARG A 159 9.89 -2.97 -7.72
CA ARG A 159 8.77 -3.89 -7.50
C ARG A 159 9.19 -5.10 -6.67
N GLU A 160 10.36 -5.66 -6.95
CA GLU A 160 10.90 -6.76 -6.15
C GLU A 160 11.25 -6.31 -4.73
N ALA A 161 11.80 -5.11 -4.57
CA ALA A 161 12.05 -4.54 -3.26
C ALA A 161 10.76 -4.30 -2.45
N ALA A 162 9.71 -3.78 -3.08
CA ALA A 162 8.40 -3.60 -2.47
C ALA A 162 7.80 -4.94 -2.01
N ARG A 163 7.89 -5.97 -2.86
CA ARG A 163 7.46 -7.34 -2.54
C ARG A 163 8.25 -7.93 -1.37
N GLN A 164 9.58 -7.86 -1.42
CA GLN A 164 10.44 -8.39 -0.37
C GLN A 164 10.17 -7.69 0.96
N PHE A 165 10.08 -6.36 0.95
CA PHE A 165 9.79 -5.59 2.15
C PHE A 165 8.43 -5.95 2.76
N GLY A 166 7.37 -6.06 1.94
CA GLY A 166 6.06 -6.51 2.41
C GLY A 166 6.08 -7.94 2.99
N SER A 167 6.82 -8.85 2.34
CA SER A 167 7.00 -10.24 2.79
C SER A 167 7.75 -10.31 4.13
N ASP A 168 8.84 -9.56 4.27
CA ASP A 168 9.64 -9.51 5.50
C ASP A 168 8.81 -8.99 6.67
N MET A 169 7.96 -7.99 6.43
CA MET A 169 7.06 -7.45 7.44
C MET A 169 5.95 -8.42 7.80
N SER A 170 5.38 -9.17 6.84
CA SER A 170 4.41 -10.23 7.13
C SER A 170 5.06 -11.34 7.97
N ALA A 171 6.24 -11.82 7.58
CA ALA A 171 6.96 -12.85 8.32
C ALA A 171 7.33 -12.39 9.73
N PHE A 172 7.72 -11.11 9.88
CA PHE A 172 7.99 -10.52 11.18
C PHE A 172 6.73 -10.50 12.06
N PHE A 173 5.60 -10.02 11.52
CA PHE A 173 4.31 -10.02 12.19
C PHE A 173 3.94 -11.43 12.68
N GLU A 174 3.99 -12.42 11.79
CA GLU A 174 3.61 -13.81 12.09
C GLU A 174 4.51 -14.44 13.15
N SER A 175 5.83 -14.28 13.03
CA SER A 175 6.76 -14.82 14.04
C SER A 175 6.55 -14.17 15.41
N THR A 176 6.13 -12.90 15.43
CA THR A 176 5.88 -12.17 16.66
C THR A 176 4.57 -12.61 17.29
N GLN A 177 3.54 -12.78 16.46
CA GLN A 177 2.25 -13.34 16.86
C GLN A 177 2.42 -14.74 17.45
N GLU A 178 3.18 -15.60 16.78
CA GLU A 178 3.50 -16.95 17.26
C GLU A 178 4.20 -16.92 18.61
N LYS A 179 5.24 -16.09 18.79
CA LYS A 179 5.96 -15.97 20.07
C LYS A 179 5.09 -15.47 21.21
N LEU A 180 4.21 -14.52 20.95
CA LEU A 180 3.29 -14.02 21.96
C LEU A 180 2.30 -15.10 22.40
N PHE A 181 1.88 -15.96 21.46
CA PHE A 181 0.76 -16.88 21.66
C PHE A 181 1.13 -18.33 21.89
N GLU A 182 2.39 -18.72 21.66
CA GLU A 182 2.89 -20.07 21.91
C GLU A 182 2.46 -20.62 23.29
N PRO A 183 2.52 -19.83 24.39
CA PRO A 183 2.13 -20.33 25.71
C PRO A 183 0.62 -20.48 25.92
N TYR A 184 -0.20 -19.94 25.01
CA TYR A 184 -1.66 -19.87 25.15
C TYR A 184 -2.39 -20.77 24.13
N GLY A 185 -1.82 -21.95 23.87
CA GLY A 185 -2.44 -22.96 23.02
C GLY A 185 -3.75 -23.53 23.60
N GLY A 186 -4.47 -24.30 22.80
CA GLY A 186 -5.71 -24.95 23.21
C GLY A 186 -6.89 -23.98 23.33
N GLN A 187 -7.52 -23.94 24.50
CA GLN A 187 -8.76 -23.18 24.76
C GLN A 187 -8.55 -21.67 24.87
N LEU A 188 -7.32 -21.20 25.13
CA LEU A 188 -7.01 -19.76 25.23
C LEU A 188 -6.77 -19.07 23.89
N ARG A 189 -6.52 -19.85 22.84
CA ARG A 189 -6.16 -19.30 21.52
C ARG A 189 -7.31 -18.46 20.90
N PRO A 190 -8.57 -18.92 20.90
CA PRO A 190 -9.69 -18.11 20.42
C PRO A 190 -9.90 -16.82 21.23
N LEU A 191 -9.65 -16.85 22.54
CA LEU A 191 -9.80 -15.69 23.43
C LEU A 191 -8.79 -14.59 23.13
N ILE A 192 -7.58 -15.00 22.78
CA ILE A 192 -6.50 -14.08 22.42
C ILE A 192 -6.69 -13.53 21.02
N GLU A 193 -7.18 -14.35 20.08
CA GLU A 193 -7.60 -13.89 18.77
C GLU A 193 -8.71 -12.83 18.89
N GLN A 194 -9.69 -13.02 19.78
CA GLN A 194 -10.72 -12.02 20.07
C GLN A 194 -10.16 -10.72 20.69
N LEU A 195 -9.19 -10.81 21.60
CA LEU A 195 -8.51 -9.64 22.18
C LEU A 195 -7.72 -8.82 21.16
N LEU A 196 -7.22 -9.46 20.10
CA LEU A 196 -6.49 -8.79 19.02
C LEU A 196 -7.40 -7.98 18.10
N ASP A 197 -8.66 -8.38 17.96
CA ASP A 197 -9.67 -7.71 17.15
C ASP A 197 -10.33 -6.53 17.91
N ASP A 198 -9.75 -6.11 19.04
CA ASP A 198 -10.24 -5.06 19.95
C ASP A 198 -11.66 -5.33 20.49
N ASP A 199 -12.11 -6.59 20.44
CA ASP A 199 -13.43 -7.01 20.92
C ASP A 199 -13.36 -7.32 22.43
N PRO A 200 -14.16 -6.64 23.29
CA PRO A 200 -14.05 -6.80 24.74
C PRO A 200 -14.35 -8.24 25.17
N LEU A 201 -13.42 -8.86 25.90
CA LEU A 201 -13.63 -10.18 26.50
C LEU A 201 -14.74 -10.12 27.55
N MET A 202 -15.88 -10.70 27.22
CA MET A 202 -17.02 -10.82 28.12
C MET A 202 -16.92 -12.14 28.89
N LEU A 203 -16.45 -12.10 30.14
CA LEU A 203 -16.29 -13.30 30.98
C LEU A 203 -17.56 -14.14 31.11
N ALA A 204 -18.73 -13.50 31.06
CA ALA A 204 -20.03 -14.17 31.13
C ALA A 204 -20.35 -15.05 29.89
N LYS A 205 -19.56 -14.94 28.81
CA LYS A 205 -19.69 -15.74 27.59
C LYS A 205 -18.64 -16.84 27.47
N LEU A 206 -17.74 -16.95 28.44
CA LEU A 206 -16.69 -17.97 28.44
C LEU A 206 -17.24 -19.28 29.02
N GLU A 207 -16.85 -20.39 28.40
CA GLU A 207 -17.12 -21.72 28.94
C GLU A 207 -16.27 -21.99 30.20
N GLU A 208 -16.68 -22.94 31.03
CA GLU A 208 -16.03 -23.23 32.32
C GLU A 208 -14.55 -23.62 32.14
N ASP A 209 -14.25 -24.43 31.12
CA ASP A 209 -12.89 -24.85 30.78
C ASP A 209 -12.03 -23.66 30.29
N GLU A 210 -12.62 -22.67 29.61
CA GLU A 210 -11.93 -21.45 29.15
C GLU A 210 -11.61 -20.51 30.31
N LEU A 211 -12.51 -20.41 31.29
CA LEU A 211 -12.30 -19.66 32.53
C LEU A 211 -11.19 -20.28 33.39
N GLU A 212 -11.17 -21.61 33.50
CA GLU A 212 -10.12 -22.33 34.23
C GLU A 212 -8.76 -22.14 33.55
N ALA A 213 -8.68 -22.34 32.22
CA ALA A 213 -7.46 -22.10 31.47
C ALA A 213 -6.96 -20.65 31.58
N LEU A 214 -7.88 -19.68 31.55
CA LEU A 214 -7.55 -18.27 31.72
C LEU A 214 -6.98 -18.00 33.11
N ALA A 215 -7.65 -18.49 34.17
CA ALA A 215 -7.24 -18.33 35.55
C ALA A 215 -5.88 -18.99 35.86
N GLU A 216 -5.54 -20.07 35.16
CA GLU A 216 -4.24 -20.73 35.25
C GLU A 216 -3.15 -20.04 34.42
N SER A 217 -3.52 -19.13 33.51
CA SER A 217 -2.59 -18.38 32.67
C SER A 217 -2.12 -17.09 33.33
N ASP A 218 -0.94 -16.63 32.94
CA ASP A 218 -0.44 -15.32 33.33
C ASP A 218 -1.21 -14.16 32.68
N LEU A 219 -2.25 -14.41 31.86
CA LEU A 219 -3.14 -13.38 31.33
C LEU A 219 -4.21 -12.95 32.34
N ALA A 220 -4.58 -13.82 33.28
CA ALA A 220 -5.64 -13.54 34.27
C ALA A 220 -5.36 -12.26 35.06
N GLU A 221 -4.10 -12.02 35.39
CA GLU A 221 -3.64 -10.88 36.19
C GLU A 221 -3.78 -9.55 35.45
N TYR A 222 -4.03 -9.57 34.14
CA TYR A 222 -3.96 -8.40 33.28
C TYR A 222 -5.24 -8.10 32.49
N LEU A 223 -6.28 -8.94 32.56
CA LEU A 223 -7.58 -8.61 31.98
C LEU A 223 -8.30 -7.59 32.89
N GLU A 224 -8.62 -6.41 32.33
CA GLU A 224 -9.56 -5.50 33.00
C GLU A 224 -10.95 -6.14 32.96
N LEU A 225 -11.37 -6.65 34.12
CA LEU A 225 -12.64 -7.31 34.32
C LEU A 225 -13.78 -6.28 34.16
N SER A 226 -14.38 -6.19 32.97
CA SER A 226 -15.67 -5.52 32.82
C SER A 226 -16.80 -6.50 33.16
N PHE A 227 -17.32 -6.42 34.37
CA PHE A 227 -18.59 -7.07 34.71
C PHE A 227 -19.71 -6.21 34.12
N ALA A 228 -20.50 -6.75 33.19
CA ALA A 228 -21.73 -6.11 32.73
C ALA A 228 -22.80 -6.11 33.84
#